data_AF-A0A444IBH0-F1
#
_entry.id   AF-A0A444IBH0-F1
#
_cell.length_a   1.000
_cell.length_b   1.000
_cell.length_c   1.000
_cell.angle_alpha   90.00
_cell.angle_beta   90.00
_cell.angle_gamma   90.00
#
_symmetry.space_group_name_H-M   'P 1'
#
loop_
_entity.id
_entity.type
_entity.pdbx_description
1 polymer ?
#
loop_
_entity_poly.entity_id
_entity_poly.type
_entity_poly.pdbx_seq_one_letter_code
_entity_poly.pdbx_strand_id
1 'polypeptide(L)'
;MKTREGETVDATLADGWKLASVANAAVTDIKPGDFVGIASLPSAGRGDGALEVLIFPPAMKGAGEGSYGWDLKPNSSMTNATVADAVKGVDGRTVTVSYHGKEKKIAIPDGTPVVTIAPASKDDLVPSAVVFIPAEKAASGPLAHQVLVGKNGVVPPM
;
A
#
# COMPACT_ATOMS: atom_id res chain seq x y z
N MET A 1 -9.20 1.06 -18.34
CA MET A 1 -8.58 -0.10 -17.64
C MET A 1 -9.66 -1.08 -17.19
N LYS A 2 -9.36 -2.37 -17.03
CA LYS A 2 -10.30 -3.33 -16.43
C LYS A 2 -10.09 -3.38 -14.91
N THR A 3 -11.13 -3.12 -14.13
CA THR A 3 -11.07 -3.14 -12.66
C THR A 3 -11.12 -4.56 -12.11
N ARG A 4 -10.80 -4.72 -10.81
CA ARG A 4 -10.87 -6.04 -10.14
C ARG A 4 -12.32 -6.58 -10.06
N GLU A 5 -13.31 -5.69 -10.10
CA GLU A 5 -14.74 -6.00 -10.15
C GLU A 5 -15.20 -6.44 -11.54
N GLY A 6 -14.34 -6.33 -12.56
CA GLY A 6 -14.59 -6.77 -13.92
C GLY A 6 -15.13 -5.68 -14.86
N GLU A 7 -15.37 -4.48 -14.34
CA GLU A 7 -15.83 -3.33 -15.12
C GLU A 7 -14.68 -2.72 -15.93
N THR A 8 -15.01 -2.04 -17.03
CA THR A 8 -14.04 -1.21 -17.76
C THR A 8 -14.28 0.24 -17.39
N VAL A 9 -13.27 0.90 -16.83
CA VAL A 9 -13.32 2.27 -16.35
C VAL A 9 -12.21 3.09 -16.99
N ASP A 10 -12.53 4.31 -17.42
CA ASP A 10 -11.55 5.31 -17.80
C ASP A 10 -11.23 6.18 -16.58
N ALA A 11 -9.95 6.23 -16.22
CA ALA A 11 -9.44 7.09 -15.17
C ALA A 11 -8.72 8.28 -15.81
N THR A 12 -9.02 9.48 -15.34
CA THR A 12 -8.29 10.69 -15.73
C THR A 12 -6.99 10.73 -14.94
N LEU A 13 -5.86 10.94 -15.64
CA LEU A 13 -4.58 11.19 -14.98
C LEU A 13 -4.44 12.68 -14.74
N ALA A 14 -4.16 13.08 -13.51
CA ALA A 14 -3.93 14.47 -13.15
C ALA A 14 -2.65 15.02 -13.82
N ASP A 15 -2.57 16.34 -13.97
CA ASP A 15 -1.34 16.99 -14.42
C ASP A 15 -0.17 16.64 -13.48
N GLY A 16 0.95 16.22 -14.07
CA GLY A 16 2.14 15.86 -13.31
C GLY A 16 2.04 14.54 -12.53
N TRP A 17 1.05 13.69 -12.84
CA TRP A 17 0.90 12.35 -12.26
C TRP A 17 2.22 11.55 -12.27
N LYS A 18 2.37 10.64 -11.31
CA LYS A 18 3.59 9.87 -11.10
C LYS A 18 3.42 8.42 -11.54
N LEU A 19 4.45 7.90 -12.21
CA LEU A 19 4.56 6.49 -12.55
C LEU A 19 5.65 5.85 -11.69
N ALA A 20 5.33 4.71 -11.08
CA ALA A 20 6.29 3.87 -10.40
C ALA A 20 5.91 2.39 -10.58
N SER A 21 6.78 1.49 -10.15
CA SER A 21 6.48 0.06 -9.99
C SER A 21 6.60 -0.33 -8.53
N VAL A 22 6.40 -1.60 -8.25
CA VAL A 22 6.70 -2.21 -6.95
C VAL A 22 7.77 -3.30 -7.12
N ALA A 23 8.57 -3.49 -6.08
CA ALA A 23 9.48 -4.62 -5.94
C ALA A 23 9.17 -5.40 -4.67
N ASN A 24 9.42 -6.70 -4.67
CA ASN A 24 9.29 -7.53 -3.47
C ASN A 24 10.24 -7.03 -2.37
N ALA A 25 9.74 -6.99 -1.15
CA ALA A 25 10.50 -6.77 0.07
C ALA A 25 10.14 -7.86 1.09
N ALA A 26 10.81 -7.88 2.23
CA ALA A 26 10.56 -8.82 3.31
C ALA A 26 10.04 -8.10 4.56
N VAL A 27 9.29 -8.83 5.40
CA VAL A 27 8.89 -8.33 6.73
C VAL A 27 10.12 -7.95 7.56
N THR A 28 11.25 -8.64 7.38
CA THR A 28 12.53 -8.34 8.04
C THR A 28 13.17 -7.03 7.58
N ASP A 29 12.70 -6.45 6.47
CA ASP A 29 13.19 -5.14 5.99
C ASP A 29 12.51 -3.98 6.71
N ILE A 30 11.39 -4.22 7.41
CA ILE A 30 10.67 -3.22 8.20
C ILE A 30 11.44 -2.91 9.48
N LYS A 31 11.93 -1.68 9.60
CA LYS A 31 12.78 -1.23 10.72
C LYS A 31 12.11 -0.08 11.48
N PRO A 32 12.49 0.13 12.76
CA PRO A 32 12.04 1.30 13.48
C PRO A 32 12.45 2.58 12.75
N GLY A 33 11.53 3.52 12.62
CA GLY A 33 11.72 4.77 11.89
C GLY A 33 11.33 4.73 10.41
N ASP A 34 11.12 3.55 9.83
CA ASP A 34 10.58 3.42 8.47
C ASP A 34 9.16 3.97 8.38
N PHE A 35 8.78 4.42 7.20
CA PHE A 35 7.41 4.82 6.90
C PHE A 35 6.74 3.73 6.08
N VAL A 36 5.61 3.21 6.56
CA VAL A 36 4.91 2.07 5.96
C VAL A 36 3.45 2.41 5.72
N GLY A 37 2.89 1.87 4.64
CA GLY A 37 1.46 1.78 4.40
C GLY A 37 1.01 0.35 4.63
N ILE A 38 0.02 0.15 5.50
CA ILE A 38 -0.48 -1.18 5.83
C ILE A 38 -2.00 -1.20 5.60
N ALA A 39 -2.44 -1.92 4.58
CA ALA A 39 -3.84 -2.26 4.42
C ALA A 39 -4.17 -3.40 5.41
N SER A 40 -5.23 -3.25 6.21
CA SER A 40 -5.56 -4.20 7.26
C SER A 40 -7.06 -4.37 7.47
N LEU A 41 -7.45 -5.53 8.01
CA LEU A 41 -8.79 -5.78 8.55
C LEU A 41 -8.77 -5.74 10.08
N PRO A 42 -9.84 -5.25 10.73
CA PRO A 42 -10.01 -5.41 12.16
C PRO A 42 -9.95 -6.90 12.55
N SER A 43 -9.23 -7.24 13.61
CA SER A 43 -9.21 -8.60 14.15
C SER A 43 -9.57 -8.64 15.63
N ALA A 44 -10.20 -9.73 16.06
CA ALA A 44 -10.57 -9.92 17.46
C ALA A 44 -9.30 -10.16 18.31
N GLY A 45 -8.86 -9.15 19.04
CA GLY A 45 -7.97 -9.28 20.20
C GLY A 45 -6.46 -9.29 19.94
N ARG A 46 -5.96 -9.39 18.70
CA ARG A 46 -4.50 -9.38 18.39
C ARG A 46 -4.01 -8.13 17.64
N GLY A 47 -4.84 -7.10 17.50
CA GLY A 47 -4.60 -5.96 16.60
C GLY A 47 -5.10 -6.24 15.18
N ASP A 48 -5.12 -5.26 14.30
CA ASP A 48 -5.59 -5.47 12.93
C ASP A 48 -4.70 -6.50 12.20
N GLY A 49 -5.25 -7.28 11.27
CA GLY A 49 -4.49 -8.21 10.44
C GLY A 49 -4.14 -7.58 9.10
N ALA A 50 -2.84 -7.47 8.79
CA ALA A 50 -2.35 -6.90 7.54
C ALA A 50 -2.70 -7.79 6.35
N LEU A 51 -3.31 -7.18 5.33
CA LEU A 51 -3.54 -7.76 4.02
C LEU A 51 -2.33 -7.58 3.11
N GLU A 52 -1.61 -6.47 3.27
CA GLU A 52 -0.36 -6.15 2.57
C GLU A 52 0.41 -5.06 3.30
N VAL A 53 1.70 -4.92 2.99
CA VAL A 53 2.57 -3.86 3.52
C VAL A 53 3.38 -3.22 2.39
N LEU A 54 3.30 -1.89 2.28
CA LEU A 54 4.16 -1.06 1.45
C LEU A 54 5.20 -0.37 2.33
N ILE A 55 6.48 -0.62 2.08
CA ILE A 55 7.60 0.14 2.67
C ILE A 55 7.88 1.34 1.75
N PHE A 56 7.61 2.55 2.23
CA PHE A 56 7.87 3.75 1.45
C PHE A 56 9.37 4.07 1.43
N PRO A 57 9.90 4.55 0.29
CA PRO A 57 11.23 5.14 0.25
C PRO A 57 11.34 6.31 1.25
N PRO A 58 12.50 6.57 1.87
CA PRO A 58 12.66 7.64 2.86
C PRO A 58 12.22 9.02 2.37
N ALA A 59 12.39 9.32 1.09
CA ALA A 59 11.97 10.58 0.46
C ALA A 59 10.44 10.77 0.42
N MET A 60 9.67 9.70 0.65
CA MET A 60 8.20 9.71 0.69
C MET A 60 7.64 9.59 2.11
N LYS A 61 8.49 9.74 3.13
CA LYS A 61 8.03 9.72 4.53
C LYS A 61 6.97 10.80 4.77
N GLY A 62 5.86 10.40 5.38
CA GLY A 62 4.70 11.27 5.64
C GLY A 62 3.66 11.29 4.53
N ALA A 63 3.89 10.60 3.40
CA ALA A 63 2.92 10.54 2.31
C ALA A 63 1.59 9.92 2.76
N GLY A 64 0.52 10.72 2.74
CA GLY A 64 -0.81 10.30 3.15
C GLY A 64 -0.88 9.80 4.60
N GLU A 65 -0.04 10.31 5.50
CA GLU A 65 0.02 9.84 6.89
C GLU A 65 -1.34 9.87 7.60
N GLY A 66 -1.73 8.75 8.20
CA GLY A 66 -3.00 8.59 8.90
C GLY A 66 -3.52 7.16 8.88
N SER A 67 -4.74 6.98 9.38
CA SER A 67 -5.51 5.74 9.21
C SER A 67 -6.92 6.07 8.76
N TYR A 68 -7.34 5.48 7.64
CA TYR A 68 -8.58 5.79 6.93
C TYR A 68 -9.15 4.54 6.26
N GLY A 69 -10.43 4.60 5.87
CA GLY A 69 -11.08 3.48 5.16
C GLY A 69 -10.40 3.16 3.84
N TRP A 70 -10.37 1.88 3.48
CA TRP A 70 -9.72 1.37 2.28
C TRP A 70 -10.59 0.33 1.58
N ASP A 71 -10.51 0.28 0.25
CA ASP A 71 -11.40 -0.50 -0.61
C ASP A 71 -10.80 -1.84 -1.08
N LEU A 72 -9.72 -2.30 -0.43
CA LEU A 72 -9.10 -3.60 -0.74
C LEU A 72 -9.99 -4.80 -0.37
N LYS A 73 -10.68 -4.71 0.78
CA LYS A 73 -11.69 -5.68 1.26
C LYS A 73 -12.81 -4.94 2.00
N PRO A 74 -14.02 -5.54 2.14
CA PRO A 74 -15.05 -4.99 3.00
C PRO A 74 -14.50 -4.69 4.40
N ASN A 75 -14.70 -3.46 4.88
CA ASN A 75 -14.22 -2.96 6.17
C ASN A 75 -12.68 -2.87 6.31
N SER A 76 -11.91 -2.93 5.22
CA SER A 76 -10.46 -2.69 5.31
C SER A 76 -10.14 -1.23 5.57
N SER A 77 -8.98 -1.00 6.17
CA SER A 77 -8.40 0.32 6.40
C SER A 77 -6.98 0.36 5.87
N MET A 78 -6.49 1.54 5.51
CA MET A 78 -5.09 1.79 5.19
C MET A 78 -4.51 2.63 6.32
N THR A 79 -3.36 2.20 6.84
CA THR A 79 -2.61 2.94 7.87
C THR A 79 -1.24 3.29 7.32
N ASN A 80 -1.02 4.56 7.02
CA ASN A 80 0.27 5.11 6.62
C ASN A 80 0.91 5.80 7.82
N ALA A 81 2.03 5.27 8.31
CA ALA A 81 2.57 5.69 9.60
C ALA A 81 4.05 5.34 9.75
N THR A 82 4.69 5.95 10.76
CA THR A 82 6.08 5.63 11.11
C THR A 82 6.13 4.41 12.01
N VAL A 83 7.03 3.46 11.75
CA VAL A 83 7.26 2.29 12.62
C VAL A 83 7.90 2.76 13.93
N ALA A 84 7.19 2.60 15.05
CA ALA A 84 7.69 2.91 16.38
C ALA A 84 8.52 1.74 16.94
N ASP A 85 7.94 0.54 16.88
CA ASP A 85 8.60 -0.72 17.21
C ASP A 85 8.46 -1.69 16.05
N ALA A 86 9.60 -2.12 15.50
CA ALA A 86 9.66 -3.11 14.45
C ALA A 86 9.40 -4.53 14.98
N VAL A 87 9.11 -5.43 14.04
CA VAL A 87 8.76 -6.83 14.28
C VAL A 87 9.85 -7.54 15.10
N LYS A 88 9.56 -7.85 16.36
CA LYS A 88 10.38 -8.76 17.18
C LYS A 88 9.72 -10.14 17.16
N GLY A 89 10.37 -11.11 16.52
CA GLY A 89 9.91 -12.51 16.54
C GLY A 89 9.96 -13.10 17.95
N VAL A 90 8.94 -13.85 18.35
CA VAL A 90 8.81 -15.32 18.22
C VAL A 90 7.31 -15.70 18.34
N ASP A 91 6.46 -14.78 18.80
CA ASP A 91 5.00 -14.89 18.77
C ASP A 91 4.36 -13.68 18.07
N GLY A 92 4.06 -13.86 16.77
CA GLY A 92 3.31 -12.90 15.95
C GLY A 92 4.14 -11.75 15.41
N ARG A 93 4.22 -11.62 14.08
CA ARG A 93 4.91 -10.50 13.41
C ARG A 93 4.08 -9.21 13.57
N THR A 94 4.05 -8.64 14.76
CA THR A 94 3.29 -7.42 15.03
C THR A 94 4.18 -6.20 14.85
N VAL A 95 3.70 -5.22 14.10
CA VAL A 95 4.31 -3.89 13.98
C VAL A 95 3.50 -2.91 14.81
N THR A 96 4.19 -2.09 15.59
CA THR A 96 3.59 -0.89 16.19
C THR A 96 3.94 0.30 15.31
N VAL A 97 2.93 0.99 14.80
CA VAL A 97 3.10 2.22 14.03
C VAL A 97 2.52 3.42 14.77
N SER A 98 3.11 4.59 14.57
CA SER A 98 2.69 5.86 15.15
C SER A 98 2.43 6.92 14.08
N TYR A 99 1.36 7.68 14.28
CA TYR A 99 0.94 8.78 13.41
C TYR A 99 0.06 9.74 14.21
N HIS A 100 0.20 11.06 14.03
CA HIS A 100 -0.64 12.08 14.69
C HIS A 100 -0.82 11.90 16.21
N GLY A 101 0.23 11.46 16.92
CA GLY A 101 0.20 11.18 18.37
C GLY A 101 -0.60 9.93 18.77
N LYS A 102 -1.03 9.11 17.80
CA LYS A 102 -1.71 7.82 18.00
C LYS A 102 -0.76 6.68 17.71
N GLU A 103 -1.02 5.55 18.33
CA GLU A 103 -0.34 4.29 18.05
C GLU A 103 -1.35 3.23 17.60
N LYS A 104 -0.90 2.35 16.71
CA LYS A 104 -1.68 1.20 16.24
C LYS A 104 -0.79 -0.03 16.14
N LYS A 105 -1.28 -1.15 16.67
CA LYS A 105 -0.64 -2.46 16.53
C LYS A 105 -1.32 -3.23 15.41
N ILE A 106 -0.51 -3.72 14.47
CA ILE A 106 -0.98 -4.47 13.32
C ILE A 106 -0.17 -5.76 13.22
N ALA A 107 -0.85 -6.90 13.28
CA ALA A 107 -0.25 -8.19 13.02
C ALA A 107 -0.02 -8.36 11.51
N ILE A 108 1.12 -8.93 11.13
CA ILE A 108 1.47 -9.29 9.76
C ILE A 108 1.45 -10.83 9.66
N PRO A 109 0.33 -11.44 9.26
CA PRO A 109 0.26 -12.88 9.05
C PRO A 109 1.36 -13.42 8.13
N ASP A 110 1.64 -14.71 8.25
CA ASP A 110 2.50 -15.39 7.28
C ASP A 110 1.86 -15.34 5.89
N GLY A 111 2.68 -15.06 4.86
CA GLY A 111 2.22 -14.92 3.49
C GLY A 111 1.68 -13.53 3.14
N THR A 112 1.60 -12.58 4.08
CA THR A 112 1.26 -11.19 3.75
C THR A 112 2.31 -10.63 2.77
N PRO A 113 1.91 -10.13 1.59
CA PRO A 113 2.84 -9.51 0.64
C PRO A 113 3.46 -8.25 1.24
N VAL A 114 4.77 -8.11 1.08
CA VAL A 114 5.52 -6.92 1.44
C VAL A 114 6.22 -6.42 0.19
N VAL A 115 6.02 -5.14 -0.13
CA VAL A 115 6.61 -4.51 -1.31
C VAL A 115 7.22 -3.15 -0.96
N THR A 116 8.07 -2.65 -1.85
CA THR A 116 8.55 -1.27 -1.82
C THR A 116 8.40 -0.62 -3.20
N ILE A 117 8.39 0.71 -3.25
CA ILE A 117 8.32 1.46 -4.51
C ILE A 117 9.62 1.30 -5.29
N ALA A 118 9.51 0.98 -6.57
CA ALA A 118 10.62 0.86 -7.51
C ALA A 118 10.42 1.78 -8.72
N PRO A 119 11.50 2.13 -9.45
CA PRO A 119 11.38 2.93 -10.67
C PRO A 119 10.53 2.25 -11.75
N ALA A 120 9.79 3.05 -12.52
CA ALA A 120 9.12 2.62 -13.74
C ALA A 120 9.17 3.71 -14.80
N SER A 121 8.91 3.32 -16.03
CA SER A 121 8.89 4.16 -17.23
C SER A 121 7.60 3.90 -18.01
N LYS A 122 7.26 4.79 -18.93
CA LYS A 122 6.05 4.62 -19.76
C LYS A 122 6.07 3.34 -20.59
N ASP A 123 7.26 2.84 -20.93
CA ASP A 123 7.44 1.59 -21.68
C ASP A 123 7.00 0.36 -20.86
N ASP A 124 6.89 0.49 -19.54
CA ASP A 124 6.38 -0.58 -18.67
C ASP A 124 4.83 -0.67 -18.72
N LEU A 125 4.13 0.35 -19.23
CA LEU A 125 2.68 0.36 -19.41
C LEU A 125 2.29 -0.33 -20.72
N VAL A 126 2.45 -1.65 -20.74
CA VAL A 126 2.06 -2.49 -21.88
C VAL A 126 0.62 -3.00 -21.73
N PRO A 127 -0.04 -3.39 -22.83
CA PRO A 127 -1.31 -4.12 -22.74
C PRO A 127 -1.20 -5.30 -21.78
N SER A 128 -2.23 -5.48 -20.94
CA SER A 128 -2.31 -6.52 -19.91
C SER A 128 -1.39 -6.34 -18.69
N ALA A 129 -0.61 -5.26 -18.59
CA ALA A 129 0.08 -4.93 -17.35
C ALA A 129 -0.95 -4.70 -16.23
N VAL A 130 -0.73 -5.37 -15.08
CA VAL A 130 -1.55 -5.13 -13.89
C VAL A 130 -1.11 -3.82 -13.26
N VAL A 131 -2.07 -2.94 -12.97
CA VAL A 131 -1.82 -1.63 -12.39
C VAL A 131 -2.63 -1.46 -11.11
N PHE A 132 -2.02 -0.83 -10.10
CA PHE A 132 -2.74 -0.23 -8.99
C PHE A 132 -2.80 1.28 -9.19
N ILE A 133 -4.00 1.83 -9.11
CA ILE A 133 -4.27 3.25 -9.39
C ILE A 133 -5.11 3.79 -8.23
N PRO A 134 -4.49 4.40 -7.20
CA PRO A 134 -5.23 5.14 -6.20
C PRO A 134 -5.84 6.38 -6.87
N ALA A 135 -7.17 6.43 -6.87
CA ALA A 135 -7.92 7.49 -7.53
C ALA A 135 -8.98 8.08 -6.61
N GLU A 136 -9.13 9.39 -6.67
CA GLU A 136 -10.20 10.12 -6.00
C GLU A 136 -11.46 10.11 -6.87
N LYS A 137 -12.63 10.09 -6.23
CA LYS A 137 -13.90 10.27 -6.95
C LYS A 137 -14.05 11.75 -7.30
N ALA A 138 -13.91 12.11 -8.57
CA ALA A 138 -14.23 13.44 -9.08
C ALA A 138 -15.53 13.45 -9.89
N ALA A 139 -16.10 14.64 -10.13
CA ALA A 139 -17.35 14.79 -10.88
C ALA A 139 -17.26 14.25 -12.32
N SER A 140 -16.08 14.28 -12.92
CA SER A 140 -15.78 13.76 -14.26
C SER A 140 -15.38 12.29 -14.29
N GLY A 141 -15.43 11.59 -13.15
CA GLY A 141 -14.94 10.22 -12.99
C GLY A 141 -13.68 10.13 -12.10
N PRO A 142 -13.05 8.96 -11.99
CA PRO A 142 -11.87 8.78 -11.16
C PRO A 142 -10.70 9.66 -11.62
N LEU A 143 -10.11 10.42 -10.69
CA LEU A 143 -8.91 11.22 -10.91
C LEU A 143 -7.73 10.58 -10.19
N ALA A 144 -6.68 10.23 -10.93
CA ALA A 144 -5.50 9.56 -10.40
C ALA A 144 -4.25 10.45 -10.46
N HIS A 145 -3.54 10.51 -9.34
CA HIS A 145 -2.26 11.22 -9.24
C HIS A 145 -1.06 10.28 -9.35
N GLN A 146 -1.28 8.97 -9.23
CA GLN A 146 -0.23 7.96 -9.28
C GLN A 146 -0.72 6.69 -9.96
N VAL A 147 0.19 6.03 -10.69
CA VAL A 147 0.01 4.69 -11.21
C VAL A 147 1.19 3.84 -10.73
N LEU A 148 0.88 2.70 -10.09
CA LEU A 148 1.85 1.65 -9.81
C LEU A 148 1.67 0.53 -10.82
N VAL A 149 2.65 0.30 -11.67
CA VAL A 149 2.62 -0.77 -12.67
C VAL A 149 3.36 -2.01 -12.18
N GLY A 150 2.75 -3.17 -12.38
CA GLY A 150 3.40 -4.45 -12.16
C GLY A 150 4.53 -4.67 -13.17
N LYS A 151 5.70 -5.01 -12.65
CA LYS A 151 6.94 -5.13 -13.41
C LYS A 151 7.76 -6.30 -12.88
N ASN A 152 8.48 -6.99 -13.76
CA ASN A 152 9.38 -8.10 -13.39
C ASN A 152 8.69 -9.21 -12.57
N GLY A 153 7.42 -9.51 -12.88
CA GLY A 153 6.64 -10.53 -12.18
C GLY A 153 6.10 -10.10 -10.80
N VAL A 154 6.36 -8.87 -10.36
CA VAL A 154 5.78 -8.32 -9.12
C VAL A 154 4.48 -7.61 -9.47
N VAL A 155 3.38 -8.07 -8.87
CA VAL A 155 2.06 -7.47 -9.02
C VAL A 155 1.83 -6.53 -7.84
N PRO A 156 1.42 -5.26 -8.06
CA PRO A 156 1.00 -4.37 -6.99
C PRO A 156 -0.06 -5.06 -6.12
N PRO A 157 0.11 -5.14 -4.78
CA PRO A 157 -0.79 -5.95 -3.94
C PRO A 157 -2.13 -5.26 -3.62
N MET A 158 -2.22 -3.94 -3.84
CA MET A 158 -3.44 -3.15 -3.63
C MET A 158 -4.39 -3.22 -4.81
#